data_AF-A0A1A8CMB6-F1
#
_entry.id   AF-A0A1A8CMB6-F1
#
_cell.length_a   1.000
_cell.length_b   1.000
_cell.length_c   1.000
_cell.angle_alpha   90.00
_cell.angle_beta   90.00
_cell.angle_gamma   90.00
#
_symmetry.space_group_name_H-M   'P 1'
#
loop_
_entity.id
_entity.type
_entity.pdbx_description
1 polymer ?
#
loop_
_entity_poly.entity_id
_entity_poly.type
_entity_poly.pdbx_seq_one_letter_code
_entity_poly.pdbx_strand_id
1 'polypeptide(L)' 'MKVLLLTLVTLLLCSTQVLTLQCYSCEGDTDHICKTVTTCQSTSMYCKTYIKGDDISRSCEEFCQEDFFTTCCQEDLC' A
#
# COMPACT_ATOMS: atom_id res chain seq x y z
N MET A 1 -18.21 25.87 -28.78
CA MET A 1 -17.03 26.12 -27.91
C MET A 1 -17.23 25.70 -26.45
N LYS A 2 -18.42 25.85 -25.84
CA LYS A 2 -18.68 25.45 -24.43
C LYS A 2 -18.68 23.94 -24.15
N VAL A 3 -19.14 23.13 -25.11
CA VAL A 3 -19.25 21.66 -24.95
C VAL A 3 -17.86 20.99 -24.89
N LEU A 4 -16.90 21.48 -25.68
CA LEU A 4 -15.52 20.99 -25.69
C LEU A 4 -14.80 21.22 -24.36
N LEU A 5 -15.06 22.35 -23.70
CA LEU A 5 -14.53 22.66 -22.38
C LEU A 5 -15.08 21.71 -21.31
N LEU A 6 -16.37 21.42 -21.35
CA LEU A 6 -17.03 20.48 -20.44
C LEU A 6 -16.45 19.06 -20.56
N THR A 7 -16.25 18.57 -21.79
CA THR A 7 -15.65 17.25 -22.03
C THR A 7 -14.20 17.17 -21.56
N LEU A 8 -13.44 18.26 -21.68
CA LEU A 8 -12.04 18.30 -21.22
C LEU A 8 -11.95 18.24 -19.69
N VAL A 9 -12.82 18.98 -19.00
CA VAL A 9 -12.87 19.03 -17.53
C VAL A 9 -13.28 17.67 -16.95
N THR A 10 -14.25 16.98 -17.55
CA THR A 10 -14.65 15.64 -17.11
C THR A 10 -13.55 14.59 -17.29
N LEU A 11 -12.75 14.69 -18.34
CA LEU A 11 -11.62 13.77 -18.57
C LEU A 11 -10.50 13.99 -17.53
N LEU A 12 -10.21 15.24 -17.18
CA LEU A 12 -9.21 15.61 -16.16
C LEU A 12 -9.59 15.15 -14.74
N LEU A 13 -10.88 15.11 -14.42
CA LEU A 13 -11.40 14.66 -13.12
C LEU A 13 -11.33 13.13 -12.95
N CYS A 14 -11.33 12.36 -14.05
CA CYS A 14 -11.24 10.90 -14.02
C CYS A 14 -9.81 10.34 -14.10
N SER A 15 -8.80 11.19 -14.38
CA SER A 15 -7.40 10.75 -14.52
C SER A 15 -6.63 10.61 -13.20
N THR A 16 -7.22 10.99 -12.06
CA THR A 16 -6.59 10.80 -10.74
C THR A 16 -6.96 9.44 -10.14
N GLN A 17 -6.74 8.36 -10.89
CA GLN A 17 -6.66 7.05 -10.25
C GLN A 17 -5.26 6.97 -9.62
N VAL A 18 -5.17 7.34 -8.35
CA VAL A 18 -3.96 7.08 -7.56
C VAL A 18 -3.90 5.57 -7.42
N LEU A 19 -3.00 4.89 -8.13
CA LEU A 19 -2.73 3.48 -7.87
C LEU A 19 -2.29 3.37 -6.42
N THR A 20 -3.14 2.75 -5.59
CA THR A 20 -2.86 2.48 -4.19
C THR A 20 -2.12 1.15 -4.10
N LEU A 21 -0.96 1.15 -3.45
CA LEU A 21 -0.17 -0.04 -3.17
C LEU A 21 -1.01 -1.07 -2.41
N GLN A 22 -0.88 -2.35 -2.75
CA GLN A 22 -1.43 -3.46 -1.97
C GLN A 22 -0.31 -4.18 -1.24
N CYS A 23 -0.45 -4.36 0.07
CA CYS A 23 0.54 -5.05 0.90
C CYS A 23 -0.11 -6.22 1.64
N TYR A 24 0.73 -7.14 2.11
CA TYR A 24 0.29 -8.06 3.15
C TYR A 24 0.23 -7.39 4.52
N SER A 25 -0.75 -7.79 5.33
CA SER A 25 -0.90 -7.42 6.75
C SER A 25 -1.28 -8.66 7.57
N CYS A 26 -1.34 -8.50 8.89
CA CYS A 26 -1.83 -9.53 9.81
C CYS A 26 -3.31 -9.25 10.16
N GLU A 27 -4.17 -10.27 10.09
CA GLU A 27 -5.57 -10.18 10.53
C GLU A 27 -5.78 -10.84 11.90
N GLY A 28 -5.77 -10.03 12.95
CA GLY A 28 -6.01 -10.49 14.33
C GLY A 28 -4.92 -11.41 14.89
N ASP A 29 -5.11 -11.88 16.13
CA ASP A 29 -4.06 -12.57 16.89
C ASP A 29 -3.77 -14.00 16.42
N THR A 30 -4.61 -14.56 15.56
CA THR A 30 -4.50 -15.93 15.04
C THR A 30 -3.84 -16.02 13.66
N ASP A 31 -3.63 -14.88 12.99
CA ASP A 31 -2.96 -14.84 11.69
C ASP A 31 -1.44 -14.83 11.85
N HIS A 32 -0.88 -16.02 12.08
CA HIS A 32 0.57 -16.21 12.23
C HIS A 32 1.34 -16.13 10.91
N ILE A 33 0.66 -16.04 9.76
CA ILE A 33 1.31 -15.98 8.45
C ILE A 33 1.35 -14.54 7.89
N CYS A 34 0.54 -13.63 8.44
CA CYS A 34 0.45 -12.22 8.04
C CYS A 34 0.38 -12.04 6.53
N LYS A 35 -0.60 -12.71 5.90
CA LYS A 35 -0.80 -12.68 4.43
C LYS A 35 -2.16 -12.14 4.02
N THR A 36 -2.79 -11.38 4.90
CA THR A 36 -4.04 -10.71 4.58
C THR A 36 -3.79 -9.56 3.60
N VAL A 37 -4.45 -9.58 2.44
CA VAL A 37 -4.27 -8.55 1.41
C VAL A 37 -4.94 -7.26 1.88
N THR A 38 -4.17 -6.18 1.96
CA THR A 38 -4.63 -4.86 2.40
C THR A 38 -4.30 -3.82 1.35
N THR A 39 -5.32 -3.06 0.93
CA THR A 39 -5.12 -1.86 0.12
C THR A 39 -4.64 -0.72 1.02
N CYS A 40 -3.47 -0.19 0.73
CA CYS A 40 -2.87 0.88 1.53
C CYS A 40 -3.53 2.23 1.28
N GLN A 41 -3.30 3.17 2.20
CA GLN A 41 -3.65 4.58 1.97
C GLN A 41 -2.80 5.14 0.82
N SER A 42 -3.32 6.15 0.13
CA SER A 42 -2.65 6.75 -1.03
C SER A 42 -1.30 7.39 -0.71
N THR A 43 -1.03 7.68 0.57
CA THR A 43 0.25 8.23 1.04
C THR A 43 1.25 7.14 1.42
N SER A 44 0.80 5.90 1.65
CA SER A 44 1.68 4.78 1.96
C SER A 44 2.40 4.34 0.69
N MET A 45 3.73 4.43 0.71
CA MET A 45 4.57 4.12 -0.44
C MET A 45 5.32 2.79 -0.26
N TYR A 46 5.23 2.17 0.93
CA TYR A 46 6.01 0.98 1.26
C TYR A 46 5.15 -0.09 1.94
N CYS A 47 5.38 -1.35 1.56
CA CYS A 47 5.07 -2.50 2.39
C CYS A 47 6.26 -2.75 3.31
N LYS A 48 6.00 -2.79 4.62
CA LYS A 48 6.98 -3.11 5.65
C LYS A 48 6.73 -4.51 6.16
N THR A 49 7.77 -5.32 6.21
CA THR A 49 7.77 -6.61 6.89
C THR A 49 8.78 -6.58 8.03
N TYR A 50 8.35 -6.95 9.24
CA TYR A 50 9.22 -7.16 10.39
C TYR A 50 9.18 -8.64 10.80
N ILE A 51 10.34 -9.25 10.98
CA ILE A 51 10.48 -10.65 11.41
C ILE A 51 11.58 -10.77 12.45
N LYS A 52 11.24 -11.25 13.65
CA LYS A 52 12.21 -11.54 14.71
C LYS A 52 11.81 -12.81 15.48
N GLY A 53 12.50 -13.92 15.19
CA GLY A 53 12.10 -15.21 15.72
C GLY A 53 10.75 -15.62 15.14
N ASP A 54 9.79 -15.93 16.01
CA ASP A 54 8.41 -16.27 15.61
C ASP A 54 7.50 -15.04 15.50
N ASP A 55 7.98 -13.85 15.88
CA ASP A 55 7.23 -12.61 15.75
C ASP A 55 7.31 -12.10 14.31
N ILE A 56 6.16 -12.09 13.63
CA ILE A 56 5.99 -11.50 12.29
C ILE A 56 4.96 -10.38 12.35
N SER A 57 5.24 -9.26 11.70
CA SER A 57 4.25 -8.22 11.43
C SER A 57 4.45 -7.61 10.06
N ARG A 58 3.35 -7.17 9.45
CA ARG A 58 3.36 -6.50 8.15
C ARG A 58 2.40 -5.31 8.12
N SER A 59 2.84 -4.20 7.52
CA SER A 59 2.08 -2.95 7.48
C SER A 59 2.34 -2.15 6.20
N CYS A 60 1.41 -1.25 5.90
CA CYS A 60 1.59 -0.18 4.93
C CYS A 60 2.22 1.03 5.63
N GLU A 61 3.30 1.60 5.09
CA GLU A 61 3.99 2.74 5.68
C GLU A 61 4.24 3.84 4.64
N GLU A 62 4.15 5.10 5.07
CA GLU A 62 4.55 6.26 4.25
C GLU A 62 6.07 6.33 4.10
N PHE A 63 6.79 5.95 5.15
CA PHE A 63 8.25 5.93 5.23
C PHE A 63 8.69 4.61 5.85
N CYS A 64 9.75 4.03 5.31
CA CYS A 64 10.25 2.75 5.80
C CYS A 64 11.77 2.79 5.92
N GLN A 65 12.28 2.45 7.10
CA GLN A 65 13.70 2.31 7.37
C GLN A 65 13.98 0.82 7.62
N GLU A 66 14.85 0.25 6.80
CA GLU A 66 15.28 -1.12 6.95
C GLU A 66 16.29 -1.26 8.11
N ASP A 67 16.27 -2.43 8.73
CA ASP A 67 17.22 -2.86 9.75
C ASP A 67 17.41 -4.38 9.67
N PHE A 68 18.03 -4.97 10.70
CA PHE A 68 18.31 -6.41 10.71
C PHE A 68 17.06 -7.31 10.70
N PHE A 69 15.91 -6.77 11.12
CA PHE A 69 14.64 -7.49 11.23
C PHE A 69 13.56 -6.90 10.32
N THR A 70 13.82 -5.79 9.65
CA THR A 70 12.85 -5.01 8.87
C THR A 70 13.27 -4.93 7.41
N THR A 71 12.36 -5.31 6.50
CA THR A 71 12.50 -5.15 5.05
C THR A 71 11.36 -4.32 4.49
N CYS A 72 11.67 -3.49 3.49
CA CYS A 72 10.75 -2.55 2.88
C CYS A 72 10.71 -2.73 1.35
N CYS A 73 9.52 -2.64 0.75
CA CYS A 73 9.34 -2.78 -0.70
C CYS A 73 8.19 -1.91 -1.20
N GLN A 74 8.11 -1.66 -2.51
CA GLN A 74 7.14 -0.75 -3.14
C GLN A 74 6.31 -1.43 -4.23
N GLU A 75 6.31 -2.76 -4.28
CA GLU A 75 5.58 -3.56 -5.25
C GLU A 75 4.35 -4.18 -4.61
N ASP A 76 3.30 -4.39 -5.39
CA ASP A 76 2.09 -5.03 -4.87
C ASP A 76 2.40 -6.44 -4.36
N LEU A 77 1.92 -6.72 -3.15
CA LEU A 77 1.97 -8.02 -2.50
C LEU A 77 3.40 -8.59 -2.36
N CYS A 78 4.35 -7.70 -2.09
CA CYS A 78 5.53 -8.05 -1.31
C CYS A 78 5.15 -8.13 0.20
#